data_AF-A0A8H2VE80-F1
#
_entry.id   AF-A0A8H2VE80-F1
#
_cell.length_a   1.000
_cell.length_b   1.000
_cell.length_c   1.000
_cell.angle_alpha   90.00
_cell.angle_beta   90.00
_cell.angle_gamma   90.00
#
_symmetry.space_group_name_H-M   'P 1'
#
loop_
_entity.id
_entity.type
_entity.pdbx_description
1 polymer ?
#
loop_
_entity_poly.entity_id
_entity_poly.type
_entity_poly.pdbx_seq_one_letter_code
_entity_poly.pdbx_strand_id
1 'polypeptide(L)'
;MLKRTNKGRLSAKGKDKKKKKTHKPLINRKHKGIIQINVPYFKWKLRIFWKFCLLSLLGWFIVINHYEHMSVKRTLQKCDWKKWETWSKDNNGHPVSSHRVALFADPQILDDYSYPNRPWIMNYVTKILVDHYHIRNWKYVQYHLNPQTNFFLGDLFDGGRNWEDEYWLKEYKRFNQIFPKKPNTKTVMSLPGNHDIGFGDTVVESSLKRFSTYFGPTSSSVDVGNHTFVLVDTISLSDRTNPNVSSIPQEFLDNFTKESHPYPRIMLTHVPLHRDPEIQSCGPERESKKLFPMQKGLQYQTVIDSDISQMVLSKVQPDFVFSGDDHDYCHIKHTYNTPINTKAQTEEITVKSCAMNMGISKPAIQLVSLYNDGSNTGKPTIQTQICYLPDPFEPIWGYIIAAAINFVALIWYLVKFDKVKGPRLHSAYADKDELPLPVSADDKTEKSKARKKKLKLLMNDVNVNLNVIVNLLGFIFMYYYK
;
A
#
# COMPACT_ATOMS: atom_id res chain seq x y z
N MET A 1 56.41 -90.44 29.26
CA MET A 1 56.50 -91.28 28.05
C MET A 1 57.04 -90.43 26.91
N LEU A 2 58.13 -90.89 26.29
CA LEU A 2 58.92 -90.25 25.25
C LEU A 2 58.28 -90.38 23.84
N LYS A 3 58.73 -89.51 22.92
CA LYS A 3 58.68 -89.57 21.44
C LYS A 3 57.36 -89.14 20.77
N ARG A 4 57.32 -88.48 19.62
CA ARG A 4 58.29 -87.77 18.75
C ARG A 4 57.45 -87.07 17.65
N THR A 5 57.76 -85.81 17.35
CA THR A 5 57.85 -85.15 16.02
C THR A 5 56.73 -85.30 14.98
N ASN A 6 56.21 -84.16 14.48
CA ASN A 6 56.67 -83.70 13.16
C ASN A 6 56.56 -82.18 12.94
N LYS A 7 57.50 -81.67 12.13
CA LYS A 7 57.79 -80.27 11.80
C LYS A 7 56.81 -79.70 10.77
N GLY A 8 56.56 -78.39 10.85
CA GLY A 8 56.07 -77.54 9.76
C GLY A 8 56.29 -76.08 10.11
N ARG A 9 56.98 -75.33 9.25
CA ARG A 9 57.84 -74.18 9.60
C ARG A 9 57.35 -72.91 8.88
N LEU A 10 57.29 -71.80 9.63
CA LEU A 10 57.52 -70.37 9.27
C LEU A 10 56.55 -69.68 8.27
N SER A 11 55.89 -68.56 8.66
CA SER A 11 56.37 -67.15 8.68
C SER A 11 56.17 -66.47 7.31
N ALA A 12 55.78 -65.21 7.10
CA ALA A 12 55.40 -64.04 7.88
C ALA A 12 54.82 -63.01 6.89
N LYS A 13 54.15 -61.96 7.41
CA LYS A 13 54.06 -60.55 6.95
C LYS A 13 52.74 -59.99 7.52
N GLY A 14 52.68 -58.92 8.29
CA GLY A 14 53.46 -57.69 8.26
C GLY A 14 52.42 -56.56 8.22
N LYS A 15 52.24 -55.86 9.35
CA LYS A 15 51.29 -54.75 9.53
C LYS A 15 51.62 -53.59 8.60
N ASP A 16 50.61 -52.93 8.02
CA ASP A 16 50.75 -51.49 7.73
C ASP A 16 49.42 -50.69 7.67
N LYS A 17 49.58 -49.39 7.92
CA LYS A 17 48.67 -48.41 8.57
C LYS A 17 47.43 -47.96 7.78
N LYS A 18 46.28 -47.83 8.47
CA LYS A 18 45.09 -47.07 8.02
C LYS A 18 45.32 -45.54 8.14
N LYS A 19 45.44 -44.84 7.02
CA LYS A 19 45.33 -43.36 6.96
C LYS A 19 43.84 -42.93 6.96
N LYS A 20 43.40 -42.24 8.01
CA LYS A 20 42.14 -41.47 8.04
C LYS A 20 42.26 -40.29 7.05
N LYS A 21 41.47 -40.26 5.98
CA LYS A 21 41.29 -39.08 5.12
C LYS A 21 40.11 -38.26 5.64
N THR A 22 40.41 -37.11 6.24
CA THR A 22 39.46 -36.03 6.50
C THR A 22 39.10 -35.35 5.18
N HIS A 23 37.87 -35.51 4.69
CA HIS A 23 37.38 -34.81 3.52
C HIS A 23 36.97 -33.37 3.89
N LYS A 24 37.83 -32.39 3.59
CA LYS A 24 37.40 -30.99 3.41
C LYS A 24 36.67 -30.88 2.06
N PRO A 25 35.61 -30.06 1.93
CA PRO A 25 34.92 -29.88 0.65
C PRO A 25 35.82 -29.13 -0.33
N LEU A 26 36.24 -29.81 -1.39
CA LEU A 26 36.96 -29.23 -2.52
C LEU A 26 35.95 -28.50 -3.43
N ILE A 27 35.87 -27.18 -3.29
CA ILE A 27 35.20 -26.31 -4.25
C ILE A 27 36.03 -26.33 -5.55
N ASN A 28 35.65 -27.19 -6.49
CA ASN A 28 36.35 -27.28 -7.77
C ASN A 28 35.83 -26.20 -8.73
N ARG A 29 36.48 -25.04 -8.71
CA ARG A 29 36.25 -23.96 -9.71
C ARG A 29 36.76 -24.42 -11.07
N LYS A 30 35.85 -24.85 -11.97
CA LYS A 30 36.06 -24.76 -13.44
C LYS A 30 34.76 -25.01 -14.21
N HIS A 31 34.03 -23.93 -14.52
CA HIS A 31 33.56 -23.57 -15.88
C HIS A 31 32.61 -22.36 -15.81
N LYS A 32 32.91 -21.35 -16.63
CA LYS A 32 32.18 -20.08 -16.87
C LYS A 32 30.71 -20.06 -16.39
N GLY A 33 30.48 -19.71 -15.12
CA GLY A 33 29.17 -19.32 -14.58
C GLY A 33 28.23 -20.44 -14.08
N ILE A 34 28.72 -21.65 -13.77
CA ILE A 34 27.90 -22.73 -13.17
C ILE A 34 28.62 -23.25 -11.92
N ILE A 35 27.93 -23.26 -10.77
CA ILE A 35 28.40 -23.90 -9.54
C ILE A 35 27.61 -25.20 -9.36
N GLN A 36 28.31 -26.32 -9.21
CA GLN A 36 27.72 -27.62 -8.88
C GLN A 36 27.77 -27.80 -7.37
N ILE A 37 26.61 -27.99 -6.73
CA ILE A 37 26.53 -28.31 -5.31
C ILE A 37 26.33 -29.82 -5.19
N ASN A 38 27.27 -30.50 -4.53
CA ASN A 38 27.14 -31.91 -4.18
C ASN A 38 26.44 -32.01 -2.82
N VAL A 39 25.19 -32.50 -2.81
CA VAL A 39 24.48 -32.81 -1.56
C VAL A 39 24.67 -34.31 -1.26
N PRO A 40 25.37 -34.70 -0.19
CA PRO A 40 25.83 -36.08 -0.01
C PRO A 40 24.71 -37.12 0.17
N TYR A 41 23.48 -36.71 0.48
CA TYR A 41 22.35 -37.63 0.67
C TYR A 41 21.53 -37.89 -0.61
N PHE A 42 21.72 -37.09 -1.67
CA PHE A 42 21.04 -37.26 -2.96
C PHE A 42 22.10 -37.36 -4.06
N LYS A 43 22.16 -38.48 -4.81
CA LYS A 43 23.02 -38.65 -6.01
C LYS A 43 22.56 -37.77 -7.20
N TRP A 44 22.39 -36.46 -7.00
CA TRP A 44 21.91 -35.52 -8.02
C TRP A 44 22.78 -34.25 -8.02
N LYS A 45 23.39 -33.92 -9.17
CA LYS A 45 24.14 -32.67 -9.36
C LYS A 45 23.17 -31.58 -9.83
N LEU A 46 22.84 -30.66 -8.94
CA LEU A 46 21.98 -29.50 -9.24
C LEU A 46 22.78 -28.45 -10.03
N ARG A 47 22.19 -27.89 -11.08
CA ARG A 47 22.84 -26.89 -11.94
C ARG A 47 22.27 -25.50 -11.68
N ILE A 48 23.10 -24.58 -11.19
CA ILE A 48 22.73 -23.17 -11.09
C ILE A 48 23.27 -22.41 -12.31
N PHE A 49 22.38 -21.74 -13.04
CA PHE A 49 22.70 -20.95 -14.22
C PHE A 49 22.86 -19.48 -13.84
N TRP A 50 24.02 -19.11 -13.29
CA TRP A 50 24.26 -17.77 -12.76
C TRP A 50 24.07 -16.66 -13.78
N LYS A 51 24.42 -16.88 -15.06
CA LYS A 51 24.17 -15.89 -16.12
C LYS A 51 22.67 -15.61 -16.30
N PHE A 52 21.85 -16.64 -16.29
CA PHE A 52 20.40 -16.50 -16.38
C PHE A 52 19.86 -15.81 -15.12
N CYS A 53 20.31 -16.25 -13.93
CA CYS A 53 19.91 -15.64 -12.67
C CYS A 53 20.25 -14.14 -12.63
N LEU A 54 21.45 -13.74 -13.04
CA LEU A 54 21.86 -12.33 -13.08
C LEU A 54 21.04 -11.49 -14.08
N LEU A 55 20.77 -12.02 -15.27
CA LEU A 55 19.92 -11.33 -16.26
C LEU A 55 18.46 -11.22 -15.79
N SER A 56 17.95 -12.27 -15.15
CA SER A 56 16.64 -12.27 -14.49
C SER A 56 16.58 -11.18 -13.43
N LEU A 57 17.56 -11.12 -12.53
CA LEU A 57 17.62 -10.12 -11.46
C LEU A 57 17.72 -8.70 -12.00
N LEU A 58 18.50 -8.48 -13.07
CA LEU A 58 18.55 -7.17 -13.73
C LEU A 58 17.19 -6.79 -14.32
N GLY A 59 16.51 -7.72 -14.99
CA GLY A 59 15.16 -7.50 -15.52
C GLY A 59 14.16 -7.16 -14.42
N TRP A 60 14.18 -7.93 -13.33
CA TRP A 60 13.34 -7.66 -12.16
C TRP A 60 13.67 -6.33 -11.48
N PHE A 61 14.94 -5.97 -11.35
CA PHE A 61 15.33 -4.67 -10.83
C PHE A 61 14.75 -3.53 -11.67
N ILE A 62 14.80 -3.64 -13.01
CA ILE A 62 14.20 -2.65 -13.92
C ILE A 62 12.68 -2.57 -13.69
N VAL A 63 11.98 -3.70 -13.63
CA VAL A 63 10.52 -3.77 -13.43
C VAL A 63 10.12 -3.19 -12.07
N ILE A 64 10.79 -3.60 -10.99
CA ILE A 64 10.52 -3.12 -9.63
C ILE A 64 10.82 -1.62 -9.55
N ASN A 65 11.97 -1.16 -10.03
CA ASN A 65 12.30 0.27 -10.02
C ASN A 65 11.33 1.10 -10.87
N HIS A 66 10.83 0.54 -11.97
CA HIS A 66 9.81 1.20 -12.78
C HIS A 66 8.53 1.44 -11.97
N TYR A 67 7.97 0.41 -11.35
CA TYR A 67 6.69 0.51 -10.63
C TYR A 67 6.82 1.16 -9.25
N GLU A 68 7.83 0.81 -8.47
CA GLU A 68 7.99 1.29 -7.08
C GLU A 68 8.59 2.69 -7.00
N HIS A 69 9.23 3.19 -8.07
CA HIS A 69 9.87 4.51 -8.05
C HIS A 69 9.46 5.41 -9.22
N MET A 70 9.68 4.98 -10.46
CA MET A 70 9.52 5.86 -11.62
C MET A 70 8.06 6.22 -11.90
N SER A 71 7.16 5.24 -11.84
CA SER A 71 5.73 5.45 -12.07
C SER A 71 5.14 6.40 -11.02
N VAL A 72 5.42 6.13 -9.73
CA VAL A 72 4.99 6.97 -8.61
C VAL A 72 5.43 8.42 -8.77
N LYS A 73 6.73 8.63 -9.04
CA LYS A 73 7.29 9.97 -9.27
C LYS A 73 6.61 10.69 -10.42
N ARG A 74 6.45 10.02 -11.57
CA ARG A 74 5.83 10.63 -12.77
C ARG A 74 4.37 11.00 -12.52
N THR A 75 3.64 10.16 -11.82
CA THR A 75 2.23 10.41 -11.47
C THR A 75 2.10 11.64 -10.59
N LEU A 76 2.85 11.74 -9.48
CA LEU A 76 2.76 12.91 -8.60
C LEU A 76 3.31 14.20 -9.24
N GLN A 77 4.31 14.11 -10.11
CA GLN A 77 4.81 15.28 -10.84
C GLN A 77 3.76 15.90 -11.78
N LYS A 78 2.67 15.19 -12.13
CA LYS A 78 1.55 15.81 -12.85
C LYS A 78 0.81 16.84 -12.00
N CYS A 79 0.81 16.67 -10.68
CA CYS A 79 0.17 17.54 -9.71
C CYS A 79 1.07 18.65 -9.15
N ASP A 80 2.26 18.84 -9.73
CA ASP A 80 3.18 19.90 -9.31
C ASP A 80 2.44 21.24 -9.32
N TRP A 81 2.46 21.92 -8.18
CA TRP A 81 1.80 23.20 -7.92
C TRP A 81 1.99 24.22 -9.04
N LYS A 82 3.20 24.29 -9.64
CA LYS A 82 3.52 25.24 -10.71
C LYS A 82 2.72 25.03 -12.00
N LYS A 83 2.08 23.88 -12.18
CA LYS A 83 1.33 23.54 -13.40
C LYS A 83 -0.10 24.05 -13.39
N TRP A 84 -0.62 24.41 -12.21
CA TRP A 84 -2.04 24.70 -12.04
C TRP A 84 -2.34 25.88 -11.11
N GLU A 85 -1.42 26.24 -10.21
CA GLU A 85 -1.54 27.48 -9.46
C GLU A 85 -1.51 28.66 -10.43
N THR A 86 -2.52 29.53 -10.37
CA THR A 86 -2.65 30.70 -11.24
C THR A 86 -2.43 32.02 -10.48
N TRP A 87 -1.84 31.94 -9.28
CA TRP A 87 -1.47 33.13 -8.50
C TRP A 87 -0.48 34.00 -9.28
N SER A 88 -0.89 35.22 -9.63
CA SER A 88 -0.15 36.06 -10.57
C SER A 88 1.01 36.78 -9.88
N LYS A 89 0.72 37.80 -9.08
CA LYS A 89 1.68 38.60 -8.30
C LYS A 89 1.01 39.14 -7.04
N ASP A 90 1.80 39.33 -5.99
CA ASP A 90 1.33 40.04 -4.81
C ASP A 90 1.13 41.54 -5.11
N ASN A 91 0.63 42.29 -4.13
CA ASN A 91 0.37 43.73 -4.26
C ASN A 91 1.65 44.56 -4.53
N ASN A 92 2.83 43.97 -4.33
CA ASN A 92 4.14 44.59 -4.54
C ASN A 92 4.81 44.13 -5.85
N GLY A 93 4.12 43.29 -6.66
CA GLY A 93 4.61 42.79 -7.93
C GLY A 93 5.56 41.59 -7.83
N HIS A 94 5.72 40.97 -6.65
CA HIS A 94 6.51 39.77 -6.44
C HIS A 94 5.70 38.49 -6.73
N PRO A 95 6.36 37.37 -7.08
CA PRO A 95 5.67 36.08 -7.22
C PRO A 95 4.99 35.69 -5.90
N VAL A 96 3.71 35.32 -6.00
CA VAL A 96 2.94 34.87 -4.84
C VAL A 96 3.49 33.54 -4.33
N SER A 97 3.76 33.49 -3.02
CA SER A 97 4.03 32.24 -2.32
C SER A 97 2.76 31.75 -1.63
N SER A 98 2.03 30.85 -2.27
CA SER A 98 0.85 30.20 -1.71
C SER A 98 1.21 29.26 -0.55
N HIS A 99 0.27 29.11 0.40
CA HIS A 99 0.32 28.06 1.40
C HIS A 99 -0.35 26.80 0.83
N ARG A 100 0.35 25.67 0.84
CA ARG A 100 -0.12 24.46 0.16
C ARG A 100 -0.52 23.40 1.16
N VAL A 101 -1.68 22.83 0.92
CA VAL A 101 -2.36 21.87 1.79
C VAL A 101 -2.67 20.61 1.00
N ALA A 102 -2.47 19.45 1.60
CA ALA A 102 -2.91 18.16 1.06
C ALA A 102 -3.99 17.55 1.96
N LEU A 103 -5.11 17.13 1.37
CA LEU A 103 -6.21 16.47 2.06
C LEU A 103 -6.23 14.99 1.69
N PHE A 104 -6.29 14.13 2.70
CA PHE A 104 -6.32 12.68 2.58
C PHE A 104 -7.66 12.18 3.14
N ALA A 105 -8.52 11.61 2.30
CA ALA A 105 -9.76 11.00 2.74
C ALA A 105 -9.63 9.48 2.77
N ASP A 106 -10.31 8.87 3.75
CA ASP A 106 -10.56 7.43 3.86
C ASP A 106 -9.31 6.57 3.61
N PRO A 107 -8.20 6.77 4.34
CA PRO A 107 -7.05 5.89 4.23
C PRO A 107 -7.37 4.45 4.68
N GLN A 108 -8.33 4.26 5.61
CA GLN A 108 -8.90 2.98 6.05
C GLN A 108 -7.90 1.83 6.03
N ILE A 109 -6.89 1.92 6.90
CA ILE A 109 -5.87 0.87 6.98
C ILE A 109 -6.54 -0.45 7.36
N LEU A 110 -6.28 -1.49 6.57
CA LEU A 110 -6.90 -2.80 6.75
C LEU A 110 -6.45 -3.47 8.04
N ASP A 111 -7.35 -4.23 8.63
CA ASP A 111 -7.11 -5.08 9.80
C ASP A 111 -7.39 -6.56 9.50
N ASP A 112 -7.26 -7.41 10.51
CA ASP A 112 -7.38 -8.86 10.35
C ASP A 112 -8.83 -9.33 10.08
N TYR A 113 -9.81 -8.49 10.41
CA TYR A 113 -11.26 -8.69 10.32
C TYR A 113 -11.93 -7.99 9.14
N SER A 114 -11.21 -7.13 8.40
CA SER A 114 -11.72 -6.45 7.19
C SER A 114 -12.36 -7.39 6.17
N TYR A 115 -11.85 -8.63 6.05
CA TYR A 115 -12.42 -9.66 5.18
C TYR A 115 -12.51 -11.01 5.92
N PRO A 116 -13.55 -11.22 6.74
CA PRO A 116 -13.62 -12.37 7.64
C PRO A 116 -13.76 -13.71 6.90
N ASN A 117 -14.29 -13.68 5.68
CA ASN A 117 -14.49 -14.87 4.83
C ASN A 117 -13.23 -15.28 4.05
N ARG A 118 -12.11 -14.56 4.19
CA ARG A 118 -10.85 -14.86 3.48
C ARG A 118 -9.89 -15.64 4.38
N PRO A 119 -9.04 -16.53 3.81
CA PRO A 119 -7.98 -17.17 4.58
C PRO A 119 -7.05 -16.13 5.22
N TRP A 120 -6.64 -16.37 6.48
CA TRP A 120 -5.81 -15.43 7.25
C TRP A 120 -4.54 -14.97 6.50
N ILE A 121 -3.92 -15.87 5.73
CA ILE A 121 -2.72 -15.56 4.94
C ILE A 121 -3.01 -14.55 3.83
N MET A 122 -4.20 -14.58 3.23
CA MET A 122 -4.61 -13.62 2.21
C MET A 122 -4.86 -12.25 2.82
N ASN A 123 -5.48 -12.19 4.00
CA ASN A 123 -5.66 -10.93 4.73
C ASN A 123 -4.31 -10.32 5.11
N TYR A 124 -3.39 -11.13 5.64
CA TYR A 124 -2.03 -10.70 5.97
C TYR A 124 -1.28 -10.14 4.76
N VAL A 125 -1.32 -10.82 3.60
CA VAL A 125 -0.67 -10.33 2.38
C VAL A 125 -1.33 -9.06 1.88
N THR A 126 -2.66 -8.98 1.92
CA THR A 126 -3.41 -7.78 1.50
C THR A 126 -3.06 -6.58 2.38
N LYS A 127 -2.99 -6.79 3.71
CA LYS A 127 -2.57 -5.81 4.71
C LYS A 127 -1.19 -5.21 4.36
N ILE A 128 -0.21 -6.06 4.06
CA ILE A 128 1.14 -5.62 3.65
C ILE A 128 1.11 -4.80 2.35
N LEU A 129 0.35 -5.23 1.34
CA LEU A 129 0.28 -4.54 0.06
C LEU A 129 -0.35 -3.14 0.19
N VAL A 130 -1.43 -3.04 0.98
CA VAL A 130 -2.10 -1.76 1.25
C VAL A 130 -1.20 -0.83 2.06
N ASP A 131 -0.52 -1.35 3.10
CA ASP A 131 0.43 -0.55 3.89
C ASP A 131 1.56 0.01 3.03
N HIS A 132 2.15 -0.83 2.18
CA HIS A 132 3.21 -0.42 1.28
C HIS A 132 2.72 0.64 0.29
N TYR A 133 1.50 0.49 -0.24
CA TYR A 133 0.88 1.49 -1.11
C TYR A 133 0.77 2.85 -0.41
N HIS A 134 0.28 2.88 0.82
CA HIS A 134 0.18 4.11 1.62
C HIS A 134 1.55 4.71 1.97
N ILE A 135 2.48 3.91 2.51
CA ILE A 135 3.83 4.35 2.90
C ILE A 135 4.54 5.00 1.70
N ARG A 136 4.51 4.31 0.55
CA ARG A 136 5.14 4.78 -0.67
C ARG A 136 4.52 6.09 -1.14
N ASN A 137 3.19 6.15 -1.25
CA ASN A 137 2.52 7.34 -1.75
C ASN A 137 2.67 8.52 -0.78
N TRP A 138 2.53 8.30 0.53
CA TRP A 138 2.79 9.31 1.57
C TRP A 138 4.20 9.88 1.44
N LYS A 139 5.23 9.03 1.40
CA LYS A 139 6.63 9.45 1.24
C LYS A 139 6.84 10.33 0.01
N TYR A 140 6.25 9.95 -1.11
CA TYR A 140 6.43 10.68 -2.36
C TYR A 140 5.62 11.97 -2.40
N VAL A 141 4.42 12.03 -1.81
CA VAL A 141 3.66 13.27 -1.65
C VAL A 141 4.45 14.25 -0.77
N GLN A 142 4.93 13.79 0.38
CA GLN A 142 5.71 14.63 1.30
C GLN A 142 7.06 15.08 0.73
N TYR A 143 7.62 14.34 -0.24
CA TYR A 143 8.90 14.68 -0.88
C TYR A 143 8.73 15.54 -2.15
N HIS A 144 7.83 15.16 -3.06
CA HIS A 144 7.69 15.81 -4.36
C HIS A 144 6.70 16.97 -4.35
N LEU A 145 5.57 16.83 -3.65
CA LEU A 145 4.60 17.91 -3.52
C LEU A 145 4.94 18.81 -2.33
N ASN A 146 5.54 18.26 -1.27
CA ASN A 146 6.02 19.00 -0.10
C ASN A 146 4.97 20.00 0.44
N PRO A 147 3.74 19.55 0.76
CA PRO A 147 2.73 20.42 1.35
C PRO A 147 3.20 20.94 2.72
N GLN A 148 2.80 22.17 3.07
CA GLN A 148 3.05 22.76 4.38
C GLN A 148 2.06 22.25 5.44
N THR A 149 0.88 21.79 5.02
CA THR A 149 -0.14 21.24 5.92
C THR A 149 -0.82 20.01 5.31
N ASN A 150 -1.07 18.99 6.13
CA ASN A 150 -1.84 17.82 5.77
C ASN A 150 -3.07 17.72 6.68
N PHE A 151 -4.24 17.42 6.12
CA PHE A 151 -5.44 17.05 6.88
C PHE A 151 -5.91 15.66 6.46
N PHE A 152 -6.30 14.85 7.44
CA PHE A 152 -7.01 13.59 7.20
C PHE A 152 -8.50 13.81 7.49
N LEU A 153 -9.35 13.33 6.58
CA LEU A 153 -10.80 13.59 6.59
C LEU A 153 -11.60 12.40 7.14
N GLY A 154 -11.11 11.79 8.22
CA GLY A 154 -11.77 10.64 8.85
C GLY A 154 -11.44 9.30 8.22
N ASP A 155 -12.01 8.26 8.83
CA ASP A 155 -11.86 6.86 8.47
C ASP A 155 -10.40 6.43 8.40
N LEU A 156 -9.71 6.67 9.52
CA LEU A 156 -8.29 6.32 9.65
C LEU A 156 -8.09 4.81 9.65
N PHE A 157 -9.03 4.10 10.26
CA PHE A 157 -9.06 2.64 10.41
C PHE A 157 -10.28 2.05 9.71
N ASP A 158 -10.20 0.79 9.27
CA ASP A 158 -11.38 0.05 8.77
C ASP A 158 -12.26 -0.49 9.93
N GLY A 159 -11.66 -0.91 11.04
CA GLY A 159 -12.37 -1.51 12.18
C GLY A 159 -12.35 -0.69 13.48
N GLY A 160 -11.86 0.55 13.45
CA GLY A 160 -11.45 1.33 14.63
C GLY A 160 -12.46 1.36 15.79
N ARG A 161 -13.75 1.51 15.48
CA ARG A 161 -14.84 1.55 16.47
C ARG A 161 -15.11 0.21 17.18
N ASN A 162 -14.74 -0.92 16.56
CA ASN A 162 -15.07 -2.27 17.01
C ASN A 162 -13.97 -2.90 17.87
N TRP A 163 -12.82 -2.25 18.02
CA TRP A 163 -11.67 -2.83 18.70
C TRP A 163 -11.59 -2.45 20.18
N GLU A 164 -11.07 -3.41 20.95
CA GLU A 164 -10.60 -3.18 22.31
C GLU A 164 -9.31 -2.34 22.32
N ASP A 165 -9.04 -1.67 23.45
CA ASP A 165 -7.94 -0.71 23.60
C ASP A 165 -6.57 -1.28 23.20
N GLU A 166 -6.26 -2.53 23.57
CA GLU A 166 -4.95 -3.12 23.29
C GLU A 166 -4.71 -3.28 21.78
N TYR A 167 -5.72 -3.76 21.04
CA TYR A 167 -5.63 -3.91 19.59
C TYR A 167 -5.62 -2.54 18.91
N TRP A 168 -6.48 -1.63 19.35
CA TRP A 168 -6.55 -0.26 18.84
C TRP A 168 -5.21 0.45 18.99
N LEU A 169 -4.50 0.30 20.12
CA LEU A 169 -3.18 0.91 20.33
C LEU A 169 -2.10 0.35 19.41
N LYS A 170 -2.18 -0.93 19.03
CA LYS A 170 -1.27 -1.52 18.04
C LYS A 170 -1.51 -0.91 16.67
N GLU A 171 -2.78 -0.78 16.28
CA GLU A 171 -3.17 -0.21 14.99
C GLU A 171 -2.91 1.31 14.93
N TYR A 172 -3.09 2.05 16.03
CA TYR A 172 -2.66 3.45 16.14
C TYR A 172 -1.15 3.63 15.91
N LYS A 173 -0.32 2.77 16.51
CA LYS A 173 1.14 2.80 16.27
C LYS A 173 1.47 2.49 14.82
N ARG A 174 0.80 1.50 14.22
CA ARG A 174 0.95 1.15 12.80
C ARG A 174 0.52 2.31 11.90
N PHE A 175 -0.61 2.96 12.15
CA PHE A 175 -1.06 4.13 11.40
C PHE A 175 0.00 5.25 11.39
N ASN A 176 0.59 5.55 12.55
CA ASN A 176 1.66 6.56 12.64
C ASN A 176 2.99 6.12 11.99
N GLN A 177 3.21 4.82 11.80
CA GLN A 177 4.34 4.30 11.01
C GLN A 177 4.07 4.38 9.51
N ILE A 178 2.82 4.22 9.08
CA ILE A 178 2.39 4.35 7.68
C ILE A 178 2.41 5.81 7.25
N PHE A 179 1.92 6.70 8.10
CA PHE A 179 1.83 8.15 7.87
C PHE A 179 2.67 8.95 8.87
N PRO A 180 4.01 8.81 8.87
CA PRO A 180 4.86 9.51 9.82
C PRO A 180 4.79 11.02 9.57
N LYS A 181 4.62 11.78 10.66
CA LYS A 181 4.60 13.24 10.63
C LYS A 181 5.97 13.78 10.22
N LYS A 182 6.01 14.65 9.21
CA LYS A 182 7.23 15.31 8.74
C LYS A 182 7.54 16.54 9.63
N PRO A 183 8.80 16.73 10.08
CA PRO A 183 9.19 17.94 10.79
C PRO A 183 8.87 19.21 9.99
N ASN A 184 8.41 20.26 10.67
CA ASN A 184 8.01 21.54 10.08
C ASN A 184 6.82 21.47 9.10
N THR A 185 6.07 20.36 9.10
CA THR A 185 4.82 20.21 8.35
C THR A 185 3.68 19.93 9.34
N LYS A 186 2.65 20.78 9.34
CA LYS A 186 1.49 20.57 10.21
C LYS A 186 0.67 19.40 9.68
N THR A 187 0.38 18.41 10.51
CA THR A 187 -0.42 17.24 10.11
C THR A 187 -1.51 17.02 11.13
N VAL A 188 -2.76 17.19 10.70
CA VAL A 188 -3.97 17.10 11.52
C VAL A 188 -4.73 15.83 11.14
N MET A 189 -5.01 15.01 12.14
CA MET A 189 -5.63 13.67 11.99
C MET A 189 -6.81 13.50 12.96
N SER A 190 -7.33 14.61 13.51
CA SER A 190 -8.32 14.57 14.58
C SER A 190 -9.77 14.55 14.10
N LEU A 191 -10.03 14.65 12.79
CA LEU A 191 -11.38 14.48 12.27
C LEU A 191 -11.68 12.96 12.20
N PRO A 192 -12.66 12.45 12.96
CA PRO A 192 -13.00 11.03 12.92
C PRO A 192 -13.91 10.73 11.72
N GLY A 193 -13.87 9.49 11.26
CA GLY A 193 -14.92 8.93 10.40
C GLY A 193 -15.81 7.91 11.10
N ASN A 194 -16.80 7.37 10.39
CA ASN A 194 -17.74 6.42 10.99
C ASN A 194 -17.06 5.07 11.29
N HIS A 195 -15.99 4.69 10.60
CA HIS A 195 -15.14 3.54 10.94
C HIS A 195 -14.30 3.74 12.20
N ASP A 196 -14.06 4.99 12.59
CA ASP A 196 -13.31 5.30 13.80
C ASP A 196 -14.18 5.29 15.07
N ILE A 197 -15.40 5.84 14.99
CA ILE A 197 -16.23 6.11 16.19
C ILE A 197 -17.68 5.61 16.13
N GLY A 198 -18.18 5.11 14.99
CA GLY A 198 -19.61 4.81 14.78
C GLY A 198 -20.35 5.99 14.12
N PHE A 199 -21.68 6.00 14.13
CA PHE A 199 -22.46 7.07 13.50
C PHE A 199 -23.77 7.40 14.21
N GLY A 200 -24.09 8.70 14.32
CA GLY A 200 -25.32 9.22 14.90
C GLY A 200 -25.63 8.61 16.26
N ASP A 201 -26.87 8.17 16.48
CA ASP A 201 -27.36 7.52 17.71
C ASP A 201 -26.60 6.24 18.11
N THR A 202 -25.68 5.77 17.26
CA THR A 202 -24.89 4.55 17.46
C THR A 202 -23.38 4.82 17.53
N VAL A 203 -22.98 6.07 17.78
CA VAL A 203 -21.60 6.40 18.14
C VAL A 203 -21.22 5.64 19.41
N VAL A 204 -20.01 5.06 19.38
CA VAL A 204 -19.45 4.30 20.51
C VAL A 204 -18.64 5.26 21.37
N GLU A 205 -19.17 5.66 22.53
CA GLU A 205 -18.56 6.66 23.42
C GLU A 205 -17.11 6.32 23.82
N SER A 206 -16.81 5.04 24.09
CA SER A 206 -15.44 4.62 24.42
C SER A 206 -14.49 4.82 23.23
N SER A 207 -14.95 4.53 22.02
CA SER A 207 -14.18 4.76 20.79
C SER A 207 -14.00 6.26 20.50
N LEU A 208 -15.03 7.09 20.68
CA LEU A 208 -14.93 8.55 20.57
C LEU A 208 -13.94 9.14 21.58
N LYS A 209 -14.04 8.74 22.84
CA LYS A 209 -13.12 9.19 23.90
C LYS A 209 -11.68 8.75 23.63
N ARG A 210 -11.48 7.51 23.20
CA ARG A 210 -10.16 6.98 22.84
C ARG A 210 -9.59 7.73 21.64
N PHE A 211 -10.36 7.89 20.56
CA PHE A 211 -9.94 8.60 19.37
C PHE A 211 -9.50 10.03 19.70
N SER A 212 -10.34 10.79 20.42
CA SER A 212 -10.04 12.17 20.81
C SER A 212 -8.83 12.30 21.74
N THR A 213 -8.60 11.32 22.61
CA THR A 213 -7.42 11.29 23.49
C THR A 213 -6.10 11.19 22.71
N TYR A 214 -6.07 10.42 21.62
CA TYR A 214 -4.85 10.11 20.88
C TYR A 214 -4.62 10.99 19.64
N PHE A 215 -5.69 11.44 18.98
CA PHE A 215 -5.61 12.28 17.79
C PHE A 215 -5.91 13.76 18.07
N GLY A 216 -6.58 14.08 19.18
CA GLY A 216 -6.99 15.43 19.57
C GLY A 216 -8.50 15.65 19.42
N PRO A 217 -9.00 16.86 19.75
CA PRO A 217 -10.43 17.19 19.68
C PRO A 217 -11.03 16.91 18.29
N THR A 218 -12.20 16.26 18.26
CA THR A 218 -12.87 15.86 17.01
C THR A 218 -13.48 17.03 16.25
N SER A 219 -13.80 18.12 16.98
CA SER A 219 -14.09 19.42 16.40
C SER A 219 -13.07 20.45 16.88
N SER A 220 -12.49 21.22 15.96
CA SER A 220 -11.46 22.22 16.26
C SER A 220 -11.30 23.22 15.12
N SER A 221 -10.68 24.37 15.40
CA SER A 221 -10.28 25.35 14.39
C SER A 221 -8.77 25.51 14.33
N VAL A 222 -8.25 25.75 13.13
CA VAL A 222 -6.82 25.88 12.86
C VAL A 222 -6.58 26.94 11.79
N ASP A 223 -5.81 27.97 12.14
CA ASP A 223 -5.36 28.96 11.17
C ASP A 223 -4.09 28.49 10.45
N VAL A 224 -4.16 28.48 9.11
CA VAL A 224 -3.02 28.21 8.21
C VAL A 224 -3.16 29.03 6.93
N GLY A 225 -2.07 29.66 6.48
CA GLY A 225 -2.06 30.41 5.21
C GLY A 225 -3.11 31.53 5.13
N ASN A 226 -3.36 32.25 6.23
CA ASN A 226 -4.42 33.29 6.33
C ASN A 226 -5.83 32.78 6.01
N HIS A 227 -6.10 31.52 6.34
CA HIS A 227 -7.41 30.86 6.30
C HIS A 227 -7.63 30.11 7.61
N THR A 228 -8.89 30.01 8.04
CA THR A 228 -9.28 29.22 9.21
C THR A 228 -9.92 27.91 8.74
N PHE A 229 -9.24 26.79 8.97
CA PHE A 229 -9.84 25.47 8.78
C PHE A 229 -10.67 25.11 10.01
N VAL A 230 -11.92 24.70 9.79
CA VAL A 230 -12.87 24.33 10.84
C VAL A 230 -13.23 22.86 10.67
N LEU A 231 -12.69 22.02 11.54
CA LEU A 231 -12.99 20.59 11.59
C LEU A 231 -14.26 20.42 12.42
N VAL A 232 -15.27 19.76 11.85
CA VAL A 232 -16.56 19.56 12.51
C VAL A 232 -16.89 18.07 12.53
N ASP A 233 -17.03 17.52 13.73
CA ASP A 233 -17.51 16.16 13.97
C ASP A 233 -19.03 16.10 13.78
N THR A 234 -19.44 16.07 12.51
CA THR A 234 -20.85 15.99 12.10
C THR A 234 -21.47 14.62 12.40
N ILE A 235 -20.64 13.61 12.64
CA ILE A 235 -21.04 12.25 13.02
C ILE A 235 -21.61 12.26 14.43
N SER A 236 -20.85 12.75 15.41
CA SER A 236 -21.31 12.90 16.79
C SER A 236 -22.45 13.90 16.89
N LEU A 237 -22.45 14.96 16.07
CA LEU A 237 -23.53 15.93 16.00
C LEU A 237 -24.86 15.34 15.48
N SER A 238 -24.78 14.21 14.76
CA SER A 238 -25.94 13.47 14.26
C SER A 238 -26.56 12.54 15.30
N ASP A 239 -26.00 12.44 16.52
CA ASP A 239 -26.60 11.74 17.64
C ASP A 239 -27.74 12.57 18.26
N ARG A 240 -28.97 12.09 18.10
CA ARG A 240 -30.20 12.71 18.61
C ARG A 240 -30.60 12.18 19.99
N THR A 241 -29.91 11.16 20.49
CA THR A 241 -30.31 10.40 21.67
C THR A 241 -29.38 10.57 22.85
N ASN A 242 -28.09 10.79 22.61
CA ASN A 242 -27.07 10.89 23.64
C ASN A 242 -26.43 12.29 23.66
N PRO A 243 -26.85 13.16 24.61
CA PRO A 243 -26.28 14.48 24.77
C PRO A 243 -24.78 14.47 25.06
N ASN A 244 -24.22 13.43 25.70
CA ASN A 244 -22.78 13.36 26.00
C ASN A 244 -21.93 13.25 24.72
N VAL A 245 -22.52 12.81 23.62
CA VAL A 245 -21.89 12.72 22.30
C VAL A 245 -22.14 14.00 21.51
N SER A 246 -23.41 14.39 21.36
CA SER A 246 -23.77 15.52 20.49
C SER A 246 -23.47 16.90 21.06
N SER A 247 -23.38 17.04 22.40
CA SER A 247 -23.01 18.33 23.00
C SER A 247 -21.57 18.74 22.68
N ILE A 248 -20.65 17.79 22.47
CA ILE A 248 -19.23 18.06 22.22
C ILE A 248 -19.03 18.93 20.96
N PRO A 249 -19.45 18.50 19.75
CA PRO A 249 -19.38 19.35 18.56
C PRO A 249 -20.31 20.57 18.64
N GLN A 250 -21.44 20.48 19.34
CA GLN A 250 -22.38 21.59 19.48
C GLN A 250 -21.79 22.75 20.30
N GLU A 251 -21.16 22.46 21.43
CA GLU A 251 -20.46 23.45 22.27
C GLU A 251 -19.29 24.10 21.52
N PHE A 252 -18.54 23.32 20.74
CA PHE A 252 -17.50 23.87 19.87
C PHE A 252 -18.08 24.89 18.89
N LEU A 253 -19.15 24.55 18.17
CA LEU A 253 -19.78 25.45 17.20
C LEU A 253 -20.36 26.69 17.89
N ASP A 254 -20.97 26.54 19.06
CA ASP A 254 -21.52 27.67 19.82
C ASP A 254 -20.43 28.64 20.28
N ASN A 255 -19.29 28.12 20.74
CA ASN A 255 -18.16 28.95 21.11
C ASN A 255 -17.49 29.58 19.88
N PHE A 256 -17.36 28.83 18.78
CA PHE A 256 -16.83 29.34 17.52
C PHE A 256 -17.61 30.56 17.03
N THR A 257 -18.95 30.57 17.13
CA THR A 257 -19.77 31.73 16.71
C THR A 257 -19.60 32.98 17.57
N LYS A 258 -19.07 32.85 18.79
CA LYS A 258 -18.81 33.99 19.69
C LYS A 258 -17.45 34.63 19.43
N GLU A 259 -16.55 33.90 18.79
CA GLU A 259 -15.20 34.34 18.46
C GLU A 259 -15.19 35.14 17.15
N SER A 260 -14.24 36.08 17.03
CA SER A 260 -14.01 36.82 15.79
C SER A 260 -13.05 36.04 14.89
N HIS A 261 -13.50 35.70 13.68
CA HIS A 261 -12.70 34.98 12.68
C HIS A 261 -12.36 35.91 11.51
N PRO A 262 -11.17 36.52 11.50
CA PRO A 262 -10.80 37.51 10.47
C PRO A 262 -10.45 36.90 9.11
N TYR A 263 -10.30 35.58 9.04
CA TYR A 263 -9.87 34.87 7.84
C TYR A 263 -11.05 34.14 7.14
N PRO A 264 -10.96 33.93 5.82
CA PRO A 264 -11.85 33.02 5.09
C PRO A 264 -11.85 31.62 5.73
N ARG A 265 -13.03 30.99 5.76
CA ARG A 265 -13.25 29.75 6.51
C ARG A 265 -13.39 28.57 5.57
N ILE A 266 -12.67 27.49 5.85
CA ILE A 266 -12.76 26.23 5.11
C ILE A 266 -13.24 25.15 6.07
N MET A 267 -14.42 24.59 5.82
CA MET A 267 -14.98 23.53 6.67
C MET A 267 -14.50 22.15 6.23
N LEU A 268 -14.08 21.33 7.19
CA LEU A 268 -13.76 19.93 6.99
C LEU A 268 -14.75 19.07 7.79
N THR A 269 -15.37 18.10 7.12
CA THR A 269 -16.25 17.09 7.71
C THR A 269 -15.85 15.73 7.15
N HIS A 270 -16.15 14.64 7.84
CA HIS A 270 -16.00 13.31 7.24
C HIS A 270 -17.20 13.00 6.34
N VAL A 271 -18.40 12.90 6.93
CA VAL A 271 -19.61 12.61 6.14
C VAL A 271 -20.05 13.84 5.34
N PRO A 272 -20.35 13.69 4.04
CA PRO A 272 -20.82 14.77 3.18
C PRO A 272 -22.10 15.47 3.66
N LEU A 273 -22.27 16.72 3.23
CA LEU A 273 -23.49 17.47 3.53
C LEU A 273 -24.68 16.99 2.69
N HIS A 274 -25.88 17.17 3.23
CA HIS A 274 -27.14 16.84 2.57
C HIS A 274 -27.22 17.46 1.17
N ARG A 275 -27.62 16.66 0.18
CA ARG A 275 -27.69 17.03 -1.23
C ARG A 275 -28.85 16.32 -1.94
N ASP A 276 -29.29 16.87 -3.05
CA ASP A 276 -30.24 16.24 -3.97
C ASP A 276 -29.48 15.64 -5.17
N PRO A 277 -29.38 14.30 -5.27
CA PRO A 277 -28.61 13.65 -6.33
C PRO A 277 -29.22 13.79 -7.73
N GLU A 278 -30.51 14.13 -7.85
CA GLU A 278 -31.16 14.33 -9.16
C GLU A 278 -30.84 15.70 -9.75
N ILE A 279 -30.62 16.70 -8.88
CA ILE A 279 -30.34 18.08 -9.28
C ILE A 279 -28.82 18.36 -9.28
N GLN A 280 -28.11 17.86 -8.27
CA GLN A 280 -26.70 18.15 -8.04
C GLN A 280 -25.81 17.02 -8.53
N SER A 281 -25.36 17.13 -9.79
CA SER A 281 -24.37 16.18 -10.33
C SER A 281 -22.97 16.45 -9.78
N CYS A 282 -22.23 15.37 -9.48
CA CYS A 282 -20.91 15.38 -8.85
C CYS A 282 -19.73 15.88 -9.72
N GLY A 283 -19.99 16.33 -10.94
CA GLY A 283 -18.96 16.75 -11.89
C GLY A 283 -18.25 15.59 -12.61
N PRO A 284 -17.35 15.91 -13.57
CA PRO A 284 -16.74 14.95 -14.49
C PRO A 284 -15.63 14.09 -13.87
N GLU A 285 -15.09 14.45 -12.71
CA GLU A 285 -14.01 13.71 -12.04
C GLU A 285 -14.51 12.51 -11.22
N ARG A 286 -15.83 12.37 -11.01
CA ARG A 286 -16.42 11.17 -10.41
C ARG A 286 -16.23 9.96 -11.33
N GLU A 287 -15.76 8.84 -10.79
CA GLU A 287 -15.60 7.60 -11.57
C GLU A 287 -16.94 6.88 -11.80
N SER A 288 -17.80 6.87 -10.79
CA SER A 288 -19.11 6.26 -10.87
C SER A 288 -20.03 7.06 -11.79
N LYS A 289 -20.68 6.36 -12.72
CA LYS A 289 -21.72 6.92 -13.59
C LYS A 289 -23.11 6.89 -12.94
N LYS A 290 -23.24 6.27 -11.77
CA LYS A 290 -24.50 6.23 -11.03
C LYS A 290 -24.68 7.55 -10.29
N LEU A 291 -25.94 7.91 -10.07
CA LEU A 291 -26.29 9.02 -9.17
C LEU A 291 -25.66 8.81 -7.79
N PHE A 292 -25.40 9.92 -7.10
CA PHE A 292 -24.85 9.87 -5.75
C PHE A 292 -25.78 9.04 -4.85
N PRO A 293 -25.26 8.03 -4.11
CA PRO A 293 -26.11 7.15 -3.33
C PRO A 293 -26.68 7.89 -2.12
N MET A 294 -28.00 7.84 -1.93
CA MET A 294 -28.67 8.30 -0.71
C MET A 294 -29.05 7.06 0.10
N GLN A 295 -28.19 6.67 1.04
CA GLN A 295 -28.34 5.44 1.81
C GLN A 295 -28.14 5.69 3.30
N LYS A 296 -28.90 4.95 4.10
CA LYS A 296 -28.79 4.93 5.56
C LYS A 296 -28.80 3.49 6.02
N GLY A 297 -27.88 3.15 6.91
CA GLY A 297 -27.74 1.82 7.50
C GLY A 297 -27.34 1.89 8.96
N LEU A 298 -27.01 0.73 9.54
CA LEU A 298 -26.46 0.69 10.88
C LEU A 298 -25.05 1.30 10.87
N GLN A 299 -24.81 2.31 11.71
CA GLN A 299 -23.53 3.00 11.84
C GLN A 299 -22.98 3.62 10.53
N TYR A 300 -23.86 3.97 9.59
CA TYR A 300 -23.49 4.59 8.32
C TYR A 300 -24.63 5.37 7.68
N GLN A 301 -24.32 6.53 7.10
CA GLN A 301 -25.22 7.33 6.26
C GLN A 301 -24.37 8.09 5.22
N THR A 302 -24.78 8.08 3.95
CA THR A 302 -23.99 8.68 2.84
C THR A 302 -23.88 10.20 2.90
N VAL A 303 -24.82 10.85 3.60
CA VAL A 303 -24.86 12.28 3.87
C VAL A 303 -25.42 12.52 5.25
N ILE A 304 -25.06 13.62 5.91
CA ILE A 304 -25.73 14.01 7.16
C ILE A 304 -27.13 14.60 6.89
N ASP A 305 -27.95 14.71 7.93
CA ASP A 305 -29.30 15.24 7.81
C ASP A 305 -29.32 16.71 7.36
N SER A 306 -30.40 17.12 6.72
CA SER A 306 -30.55 18.47 6.13
C SER A 306 -30.50 19.58 7.18
N ASP A 307 -31.12 19.38 8.35
CA ASP A 307 -31.12 20.35 9.43
C ASP A 307 -29.72 20.55 10.03
N ILE A 308 -28.96 19.47 10.20
CA ILE A 308 -27.56 19.53 10.64
C ILE A 308 -26.71 20.23 9.59
N SER A 309 -26.87 19.90 8.31
CA SER A 309 -26.18 20.56 7.20
C SER A 309 -26.42 22.07 7.20
N GLN A 310 -27.67 22.50 7.31
CA GLN A 310 -28.01 23.92 7.38
C GLN A 310 -27.44 24.59 8.64
N MET A 311 -27.48 23.91 9.79
CA MET A 311 -26.96 24.45 11.04
C MET A 311 -25.43 24.64 11.01
N VAL A 312 -24.67 23.65 10.56
CA VAL A 312 -23.20 23.78 10.48
C VAL A 312 -22.79 24.84 9.45
N LEU A 313 -23.45 24.90 8.29
CA LEU A 313 -23.21 25.93 7.30
C LEU A 313 -23.55 27.33 7.81
N SER A 314 -24.65 27.49 8.55
CA SER A 314 -25.05 28.78 9.12
C SER A 314 -24.11 29.26 10.24
N LYS A 315 -23.62 28.35 11.08
CA LYS A 315 -22.67 28.69 12.16
C LYS A 315 -21.26 28.93 11.63
N VAL A 316 -20.76 28.05 10.76
CA VAL A 316 -19.39 28.14 10.23
C VAL A 316 -19.29 29.19 9.14
N GLN A 317 -20.32 29.39 8.30
CA GLN A 317 -20.31 30.26 7.13
C GLN A 317 -19.02 30.10 6.27
N PRO A 318 -18.75 28.88 5.76
CA PRO A 318 -17.51 28.58 5.05
C PRO A 318 -17.53 29.10 3.60
N ASP A 319 -16.37 29.52 3.13
CA ASP A 319 -16.09 29.81 1.72
C ASP A 319 -15.96 28.52 0.89
N PHE A 320 -15.53 27.43 1.53
CA PHE A 320 -15.39 26.11 0.90
C PHE A 320 -15.55 24.97 1.91
N VAL A 321 -16.04 23.83 1.47
CA VAL A 321 -16.21 22.60 2.27
C VAL A 321 -15.46 21.43 1.63
N PHE A 322 -14.77 20.63 2.43
CA PHE A 322 -14.25 19.33 2.01
C PHE A 322 -14.80 18.20 2.88
N SER A 323 -15.23 17.12 2.24
CA SER A 323 -15.75 15.90 2.88
C SER A 323 -15.02 14.63 2.42
N GLY A 324 -15.27 13.48 3.05
CA GLY A 324 -14.80 12.13 2.68
C GLY A 324 -15.96 11.14 2.52
N ASP A 325 -15.85 9.92 3.06
CA ASP A 325 -16.89 8.86 3.20
C ASP A 325 -17.41 8.22 1.89
N ASP A 326 -17.75 8.99 0.84
CA ASP A 326 -18.27 8.40 -0.42
C ASP A 326 -17.18 7.69 -1.25
N HIS A 327 -15.92 7.85 -0.87
CA HIS A 327 -14.70 7.34 -1.51
C HIS A 327 -14.46 7.84 -2.95
N ASP A 328 -15.47 8.32 -3.67
CA ASP A 328 -15.37 8.87 -5.02
C ASP A 328 -15.50 10.40 -5.00
N TYR A 329 -15.01 11.05 -6.06
CA TYR A 329 -15.06 12.50 -6.16
C TYR A 329 -16.50 12.99 -6.33
N CYS A 330 -16.86 14.07 -5.66
CA CYS A 330 -18.11 14.79 -5.91
C CYS A 330 -17.96 16.28 -5.63
N HIS A 331 -18.20 17.13 -6.63
CA HIS A 331 -18.18 18.58 -6.47
C HIS A 331 -19.56 19.18 -6.68
N ILE A 332 -20.09 19.84 -5.66
CA ILE A 332 -21.43 20.43 -5.67
C ILE A 332 -21.46 21.81 -5.00
N LYS A 333 -22.58 22.52 -5.15
CA LYS A 333 -22.86 23.82 -4.52
C LYS A 333 -23.98 23.70 -3.52
N HIS A 334 -23.78 24.26 -2.33
CA HIS A 334 -24.79 24.37 -1.27
C HIS A 334 -25.34 25.77 -1.20
N THR A 335 -26.64 25.88 -0.89
CA THR A 335 -27.28 27.13 -0.51
C THR A 335 -27.77 27.00 0.94
N TYR A 336 -27.49 28.01 1.75
CA TYR A 336 -27.87 28.02 3.16
C TYR A 336 -28.25 29.43 3.63
N ASN A 337 -28.92 29.51 4.78
CA ASN A 337 -29.27 30.78 5.40
C ASN A 337 -28.21 31.18 6.43
N THR A 338 -27.69 32.39 6.33
CA THR A 338 -26.81 32.98 7.34
C THR A 338 -27.59 33.31 8.63
N PRO A 339 -26.92 33.59 9.76
CA PRO A 339 -27.59 33.98 11.00
C PRO A 339 -28.47 35.24 10.89
N ILE A 340 -28.24 36.08 9.87
CA ILE A 340 -29.06 37.27 9.57
C ILE A 340 -30.13 36.99 8.51
N ASN A 341 -30.47 35.72 8.26
CA ASN A 341 -31.48 35.26 7.30
C ASN A 341 -31.23 35.71 5.85
N THR A 342 -29.97 35.90 5.46
CA THR A 342 -29.58 36.09 4.05
C THR A 342 -29.17 34.75 3.43
N LYS A 343 -29.45 34.56 2.13
CA LYS A 343 -29.00 33.36 1.42
C LYS A 343 -27.51 33.50 1.07
N ALA A 344 -26.72 32.51 1.45
CA ALA A 344 -25.32 32.37 1.09
C ALA A 344 -25.11 31.05 0.30
N GLN A 345 -23.98 30.97 -0.39
CA GLN A 345 -23.57 29.79 -1.13
C GLN A 345 -22.16 29.37 -0.77
N THR A 346 -21.90 28.06 -0.82
CA THR A 346 -20.57 27.49 -0.64
C THR A 346 -20.41 26.28 -1.55
N GLU A 347 -19.17 25.94 -1.88
CA GLU A 347 -18.86 24.75 -2.66
C GLU A 347 -18.40 23.62 -1.73
N GLU A 348 -18.81 22.39 -2.02
CA GLU A 348 -18.33 21.19 -1.35
C GLU A 348 -17.63 20.27 -2.35
N ILE A 349 -16.42 19.83 -2.01
CA ILE A 349 -15.76 18.71 -2.66
C ILE A 349 -15.71 17.54 -1.68
N THR A 350 -16.40 16.46 -2.02
CA THR A 350 -16.16 15.14 -1.45
C THR A 350 -14.87 14.59 -2.04
N VAL A 351 -13.85 14.51 -1.20
CA VAL A 351 -12.48 14.12 -1.54
C VAL A 351 -12.45 12.62 -1.75
N LYS A 352 -11.89 12.23 -2.89
CA LYS A 352 -11.71 10.84 -3.26
C LYS A 352 -10.78 10.12 -2.30
N SER A 353 -11.07 8.86 -1.99
CA SER A 353 -10.26 8.05 -1.08
C SER A 353 -8.82 7.91 -1.61
N CYS A 354 -7.87 7.99 -0.68
CA CYS A 354 -6.45 7.75 -0.96
C CYS A 354 -6.05 6.28 -0.86
N ALA A 355 -6.99 5.41 -0.47
CA ALA A 355 -6.78 3.98 -0.29
C ALA A 355 -7.12 3.18 -1.55
N MET A 356 -6.45 2.04 -1.72
CA MET A 356 -6.63 1.17 -2.89
C MET A 356 -7.73 0.12 -2.73
N ASN A 357 -8.29 0.00 -1.53
CA ASN A 357 -9.24 -1.03 -1.10
C ASN A 357 -10.70 -0.55 -1.05
N MET A 358 -10.99 0.66 -1.55
CA MET A 358 -12.28 1.35 -1.36
C MET A 358 -13.23 1.33 -2.54
N GLY A 359 -13.09 0.34 -3.42
CA GLY A 359 -14.03 0.13 -4.54
C GLY A 359 -13.92 1.16 -5.67
N ILE A 360 -12.96 2.09 -5.58
CA ILE A 360 -12.58 3.02 -6.64
C ILE A 360 -11.37 2.51 -7.42
N SER A 361 -11.27 2.86 -8.70
CA SER A 361 -10.18 2.40 -9.57
C SER A 361 -8.95 3.32 -9.53
N LYS A 362 -9.12 4.61 -9.21
CA LYS A 362 -8.04 5.60 -9.23
C LYS A 362 -7.99 6.40 -7.92
N PRO A 363 -7.32 5.88 -6.87
CA PRO A 363 -7.15 6.62 -5.62
C PRO A 363 -6.54 8.01 -5.85
N ALA A 364 -6.91 8.98 -5.03
CA ALA A 364 -6.44 10.35 -5.18
C ALA A 364 -6.33 11.06 -3.82
N ILE A 365 -5.75 12.26 -3.84
CA ILE A 365 -5.77 13.23 -2.75
C ILE A 365 -6.25 14.57 -3.31
N GLN A 366 -6.76 15.45 -2.45
CA GLN A 366 -7.09 16.81 -2.85
C GLN A 366 -5.96 17.77 -2.47
N LEU A 367 -5.45 18.54 -3.45
CA LEU A 367 -4.46 19.58 -3.21
C LEU A 367 -5.16 20.93 -3.16
N VAL A 368 -4.86 21.71 -2.11
CA VAL A 368 -5.44 23.04 -1.92
C VAL A 368 -4.30 24.05 -1.83
N SER A 369 -4.37 25.08 -2.64
CA SER A 369 -3.45 26.21 -2.68
C SER A 369 -4.16 27.44 -2.15
N LEU A 370 -3.58 28.07 -1.15
CA LEU A 370 -4.18 29.17 -0.41
C LEU A 370 -3.36 30.43 -0.58
N TYR A 371 -4.03 31.52 -0.90
CA TYR A 371 -3.42 32.84 -0.90
C TYR A 371 -4.45 33.90 -0.51
N ASN A 372 -4.21 34.56 0.62
CA ASN A 372 -5.01 35.67 1.10
C ASN A 372 -4.07 36.77 1.59
N ASP A 373 -4.09 37.92 0.92
CA ASP A 373 -3.25 39.08 1.23
C ASP A 373 -3.88 40.04 2.25
N GLY A 374 -5.06 39.68 2.80
CA GLY A 374 -5.79 40.48 3.78
C GLY A 374 -6.49 41.71 3.16
N SER A 375 -6.29 41.97 1.87
CA SER A 375 -7.06 42.98 1.15
C SER A 375 -8.38 42.33 0.74
N ASN A 376 -9.48 42.71 1.40
CA ASN A 376 -10.85 42.23 1.14
C ASN A 376 -11.32 42.66 -0.27
N THR A 377 -10.69 42.12 -1.29
CA THR A 377 -10.82 42.51 -2.71
C THR A 377 -11.88 41.70 -3.44
N GLY A 378 -12.53 40.74 -2.76
CA GLY A 378 -13.52 39.83 -3.35
C GLY A 378 -12.94 38.81 -4.33
N LYS A 379 -11.62 38.69 -4.41
CA LYS A 379 -10.94 37.68 -5.24
C LYS A 379 -10.96 36.31 -4.53
N PRO A 380 -11.04 35.19 -5.27
CA PRO A 380 -10.91 33.86 -4.69
C PRO A 380 -9.56 33.70 -3.99
N THR A 381 -9.58 33.27 -2.73
CA THR A 381 -8.36 33.03 -1.92
C THR A 381 -7.95 31.56 -1.87
N ILE A 382 -8.74 30.70 -2.52
CA ILE A 382 -8.55 29.25 -2.61
C ILE A 382 -8.51 28.79 -4.07
N GLN A 383 -7.55 27.93 -4.39
CA GLN A 383 -7.50 27.14 -5.62
C GLN A 383 -7.31 25.68 -5.24
N THR A 384 -7.91 24.75 -5.97
CA THR A 384 -7.88 23.34 -5.61
C THR A 384 -7.76 22.45 -6.83
N GLN A 385 -7.03 21.34 -6.70
CA GLN A 385 -6.89 20.35 -7.75
C GLN A 385 -6.82 18.93 -7.18
N ILE A 386 -7.59 18.01 -7.77
CA ILE A 386 -7.47 16.59 -7.52
C ILE A 386 -6.12 16.07 -8.03
N CYS A 387 -5.39 15.36 -7.18
CA CYS A 387 -4.14 14.70 -7.54
C CYS A 387 -4.29 13.17 -7.44
N TYR A 388 -4.35 12.52 -8.60
CA TYR A 388 -4.40 11.07 -8.68
C TYR A 388 -3.11 10.43 -8.18
N LEU A 389 -3.27 9.37 -7.40
CA LEU A 389 -2.19 8.48 -6.97
C LEU A 389 -1.94 7.42 -8.05
N PRO A 390 -0.79 6.73 -7.99
CA PRO A 390 -0.48 5.65 -8.94
C PRO A 390 -1.52 4.55 -8.88
N ASP A 391 -1.80 3.95 -10.04
CA ASP A 391 -2.69 2.81 -10.14
C ASP A 391 -2.19 1.67 -9.21
N PRO A 392 -3.03 1.19 -8.28
CA PRO A 392 -2.61 0.17 -7.32
C PRO A 392 -2.43 -1.22 -7.93
N PHE A 393 -3.08 -1.52 -9.07
CA PHE A 393 -3.09 -2.84 -9.70
C PHE A 393 -2.07 -2.95 -10.84
N GLU A 394 -1.62 -1.84 -11.43
CA GLU A 394 -0.59 -1.83 -12.47
C GLU A 394 0.71 -2.55 -12.05
N PRO A 395 1.28 -2.31 -10.85
CA PRO A 395 2.45 -3.05 -10.38
C PRO A 395 2.20 -4.56 -10.23
N ILE A 396 1.01 -4.94 -9.74
CA ILE A 396 0.63 -6.33 -9.50
C ILE A 396 0.64 -7.10 -10.84
N TRP A 397 -0.02 -6.56 -11.86
CA TRP A 397 -0.01 -7.16 -13.20
C TRP A 397 1.38 -7.15 -13.82
N GLY A 398 2.13 -6.07 -13.65
CA GLY A 398 3.52 -5.97 -14.09
C GLY A 398 4.40 -7.09 -13.51
N TYR A 399 4.26 -7.40 -12.22
CA TYR A 399 5.00 -8.47 -11.57
C TYR A 399 4.55 -9.87 -12.02
N ILE A 400 3.25 -10.09 -12.20
CA ILE A 400 2.72 -11.36 -12.73
C ILE A 400 3.26 -11.63 -14.14
N ILE A 401 3.23 -10.62 -15.02
CA ILE A 401 3.74 -10.72 -16.39
C ILE A 401 5.26 -10.96 -16.37
N ALA A 402 6.01 -10.21 -15.56
CA ALA A 402 7.46 -10.40 -15.42
C ALA A 402 7.81 -11.81 -14.93
N ALA A 403 7.06 -12.35 -13.97
CA ALA A 403 7.22 -13.71 -13.47
C ALA A 403 6.95 -14.76 -14.55
N ALA A 404 5.87 -14.59 -15.33
CA ALA A 404 5.54 -15.49 -16.44
C ALA A 404 6.63 -15.48 -17.53
N ILE A 405 7.09 -14.29 -17.93
CA ILE A 405 8.20 -14.14 -18.90
C ILE A 405 9.46 -14.80 -18.35
N ASN A 406 9.77 -14.59 -17.08
CA ASN A 406 10.96 -15.16 -16.47
C ASN A 406 10.90 -16.70 -16.43
N PHE A 407 9.74 -17.26 -16.09
CA PHE A 407 9.51 -18.70 -16.10
C PHE A 407 9.68 -19.30 -17.50
N VAL A 408 9.06 -18.71 -18.52
CA VAL A 408 9.20 -19.16 -19.92
C VAL A 408 10.66 -19.06 -20.38
N ALA A 409 11.35 -17.96 -20.04
CA ALA A 409 12.76 -17.77 -20.37
C ALA A 409 13.67 -18.82 -19.69
N LEU A 410 13.37 -19.21 -18.44
CA LEU A 410 14.09 -20.28 -17.74
C LEU A 410 13.91 -21.61 -18.46
N ILE A 411 12.67 -21.99 -18.80
CA ILE A 411 12.39 -23.23 -19.54
C ILE A 411 13.11 -23.24 -20.89
N TRP A 412 13.05 -22.13 -21.64
CA TRP A 412 13.75 -22.01 -22.91
C TRP A 412 15.27 -22.12 -22.76
N TYR A 413 15.85 -21.47 -21.75
CA TYR A 413 17.28 -21.52 -21.46
C TYR A 413 17.74 -22.96 -21.15
N LEU A 414 16.96 -23.69 -20.35
CA LEU A 414 17.23 -25.09 -20.02
C LEU A 414 17.19 -26.01 -21.24
N VAL A 415 16.14 -25.89 -22.08
CA VAL A 415 16.00 -26.68 -23.30
C VAL A 415 17.14 -26.41 -24.28
N LYS A 416 17.51 -25.14 -24.48
CA LYS A 416 18.63 -24.76 -25.35
C LYS A 416 19.96 -25.26 -24.82
N PHE A 417 20.18 -25.18 -23.50
CA PHE A 417 21.40 -25.68 -22.87
C PHE A 417 21.55 -27.19 -23.06
N ASP A 418 20.47 -27.96 -22.86
CA ASP A 418 20.46 -29.40 -23.07
C ASP A 418 20.68 -29.76 -24.55
N LYS A 419 20.18 -28.97 -25.51
CA LYS A 419 20.46 -29.17 -26.95
C LYS A 419 21.93 -28.88 -27.32
N VAL A 420 22.52 -27.83 -26.76
CA VAL A 420 23.89 -27.37 -27.12
C VAL A 420 24.99 -28.17 -26.42
N LYS A 421 24.76 -28.63 -25.18
CA LYS A 421 25.78 -29.36 -24.38
C LYS A 421 25.42 -30.81 -24.06
N GLY A 422 24.18 -31.24 -24.32
CA GLY A 422 23.72 -32.62 -24.11
C GLY A 422 24.59 -33.69 -24.76
N PRO A 423 25.08 -33.54 -26.01
CA PRO A 423 25.93 -34.56 -26.63
C PRO A 423 27.31 -34.67 -25.97
N ARG A 424 27.88 -33.54 -25.51
CA ARG A 424 29.23 -33.49 -24.92
C ARG A 424 29.28 -33.87 -23.44
N LEU A 425 28.17 -33.68 -22.70
CA LEU A 425 28.12 -34.08 -21.30
C LEU A 425 27.74 -35.56 -21.15
N HIS A 426 26.85 -36.11 -21.97
CA HIS A 426 26.48 -37.53 -21.85
C HIS A 426 27.65 -38.49 -22.10
N SER A 427 28.59 -38.13 -22.99
CA SER A 427 29.83 -38.88 -23.22
C SER A 427 30.76 -38.92 -22.00
N ALA A 428 30.69 -37.93 -21.10
CA ALA A 428 31.47 -37.90 -19.86
C ALA A 428 30.75 -38.55 -18.66
N TYR A 429 29.51 -39.00 -18.84
CA TYR A 429 28.63 -39.57 -17.80
C TYR A 429 28.21 -41.03 -18.06
N ALA A 430 28.71 -41.66 -19.14
CA ALA A 430 28.65 -43.11 -19.24
C ALA A 430 29.58 -43.68 -18.15
N ASP A 431 28.96 -44.28 -17.13
CA ASP A 431 29.66 -45.08 -16.12
C ASP A 431 30.53 -46.10 -16.87
N LYS A 432 31.83 -46.11 -16.60
CA LYS A 432 32.76 -47.07 -17.24
C LYS A 432 32.61 -48.49 -16.68
N ASP A 433 31.65 -48.73 -15.79
CA ASP A 433 31.52 -49.97 -15.03
C ASP A 433 30.13 -50.64 -15.15
N GLU A 434 29.40 -50.49 -16.26
CA GLU A 434 28.22 -51.32 -16.54
C GLU A 434 28.56 -52.45 -17.54
N LEU A 435 28.67 -53.66 -17.00
CA LEU A 435 28.69 -54.93 -17.75
C LEU A 435 27.42 -55.04 -18.63
N PRO A 436 27.53 -55.55 -19.87
CA PRO A 436 26.37 -55.68 -20.74
C PRO A 436 25.39 -56.73 -20.19
N LEU A 437 24.19 -56.30 -19.81
CA LEU A 437 23.07 -57.18 -19.44
C LEU A 437 22.30 -57.66 -20.69
N PRO A 438 21.64 -58.83 -20.62
CA PRO A 438 21.11 -59.51 -21.79
C PRO A 438 19.90 -58.82 -22.43
N VAL A 439 19.79 -59.03 -23.73
CA VAL A 439 18.84 -58.44 -24.67
C VAL A 439 17.42 -59.01 -24.45
N SER A 440 16.67 -58.46 -23.49
CA SER A 440 15.20 -58.61 -23.50
C SER A 440 14.44 -57.51 -22.74
N ALA A 441 15.06 -56.35 -22.50
CA ALA A 441 14.32 -55.20 -21.97
C ALA A 441 13.51 -54.56 -23.11
N ASP A 442 12.19 -54.57 -22.96
CA ASP A 442 11.23 -53.97 -23.89
C ASP A 442 11.56 -52.47 -24.09
N ASP A 443 12.12 -52.11 -25.26
CA ASP A 443 12.77 -50.82 -25.59
C ASP A 443 11.87 -49.59 -25.29
N LYS A 444 10.54 -49.77 -25.39
CA LYS A 444 9.56 -48.74 -25.01
C LYS A 444 9.60 -48.40 -23.51
N THR A 445 9.86 -49.39 -22.66
CA THR A 445 9.89 -49.28 -21.19
C THR A 445 11.16 -48.58 -20.72
N GLU A 446 12.30 -48.88 -21.35
CA GLU A 446 13.57 -48.19 -21.09
C GLU A 446 13.54 -46.72 -21.55
N LYS A 447 13.04 -46.45 -22.77
CA LYS A 447 12.85 -45.08 -23.28
C LYS A 447 11.91 -44.26 -22.38
N SER A 448 10.84 -44.87 -21.87
CA SER A 448 9.92 -44.24 -20.93
C SER A 448 10.60 -43.92 -19.59
N LYS A 449 11.37 -44.85 -19.01
CA LYS A 449 12.15 -44.64 -17.78
C LYS A 449 13.21 -43.54 -17.96
N ALA A 450 13.93 -43.53 -19.07
CA ALA A 450 14.91 -42.50 -19.40
C ALA A 450 14.27 -41.11 -19.56
N ARG A 451 13.12 -41.02 -20.23
CA ARG A 451 12.35 -39.78 -20.37
C ARG A 451 11.86 -39.25 -19.02
N LYS A 452 11.35 -40.13 -18.14
CA LYS A 452 10.96 -39.77 -16.76
C LYS A 452 12.14 -39.28 -15.93
N LYS A 453 13.31 -39.94 -16.02
CA LYS A 453 14.54 -39.52 -15.32
C LYS A 453 15.03 -38.15 -15.81
N LYS A 454 14.99 -37.90 -17.12
CA LYS A 454 15.34 -36.60 -17.71
C LYS A 454 14.37 -35.49 -17.29
N LEU A 455 13.07 -35.76 -17.29
CA LEU A 455 12.06 -34.81 -16.82
C LEU A 455 12.24 -34.45 -15.35
N LYS A 456 12.50 -35.44 -14.50
CA LYS A 456 12.77 -35.22 -13.06
C LYS A 456 14.02 -34.37 -12.83
N LEU A 457 15.07 -34.56 -13.62
CA LEU A 457 16.28 -33.73 -13.55
C LEU A 457 16.00 -32.28 -13.99
N LEU A 458 15.23 -32.10 -15.08
CA LEU A 458 14.82 -30.78 -15.55
C LEU A 458 13.99 -30.04 -14.49
N MET A 459 13.02 -30.72 -13.86
CA MET A 459 12.22 -30.14 -12.78
C MET A 459 13.08 -29.72 -11.58
N ASN A 460 14.07 -30.53 -11.21
CA ASN A 460 15.00 -30.17 -10.13
C ASN A 460 15.85 -28.94 -10.48
N ASP A 461 16.35 -28.86 -11.71
CA ASP A 461 17.11 -27.69 -12.17
C ASP A 461 16.22 -26.43 -12.23
N VAL A 462 14.96 -26.53 -12.70
CA VAL A 462 13.97 -25.43 -12.63
C VAL A 462 13.80 -24.97 -11.19
N ASN A 463 13.51 -25.89 -10.29
CA ASN A 463 13.24 -25.59 -8.88
C ASN A 463 14.41 -24.87 -8.23
N VAL A 464 15.65 -25.34 -8.42
CA VAL A 464 16.82 -24.71 -7.79
C VAL A 464 17.05 -23.29 -8.31
N ASN A 465 16.95 -23.07 -9.63
CA ASN A 465 17.18 -21.74 -10.18
C ASN A 465 16.06 -20.76 -9.81
N LEU A 466 14.79 -21.23 -9.82
CA LEU A 466 13.68 -20.42 -9.37
C LEU A 466 13.82 -20.05 -7.89
N ASN A 467 14.21 -21.00 -7.03
CA ASN A 467 14.47 -20.71 -5.61
C ASN A 467 15.58 -19.67 -5.44
N VAL A 468 16.70 -19.79 -6.17
CA VAL A 468 17.78 -18.79 -6.11
C VAL A 468 17.26 -17.41 -6.52
N ILE A 469 16.50 -17.32 -7.61
CA ILE A 469 15.93 -16.04 -8.08
C ILE A 469 14.95 -15.49 -7.04
N VAL A 470 13.98 -16.27 -6.58
CA VAL A 470 12.97 -15.84 -5.60
C VAL A 470 13.61 -15.34 -4.31
N ASN A 471 14.62 -16.04 -3.78
CA ASN A 471 15.33 -15.59 -2.58
C ASN A 471 16.06 -14.25 -2.82
N LEU A 472 16.71 -14.09 -3.98
CA LEU A 472 17.39 -12.84 -4.33
C LEU A 472 16.42 -11.69 -4.59
N LEU A 473 15.25 -11.97 -5.18
CA LEU A 473 14.15 -11.00 -5.30
C LEU A 473 13.61 -10.61 -3.93
N GLY A 474 13.50 -11.55 -2.99
CA GLY A 474 13.12 -11.27 -1.61
C GLY A 474 14.00 -10.18 -0.99
N PHE A 475 15.32 -10.20 -1.22
CA PHE A 475 16.22 -9.12 -0.78
C PHE A 475 15.96 -7.78 -1.46
N ILE A 476 15.59 -7.77 -2.74
CA ILE A 476 15.22 -6.54 -3.46
C ILE A 476 13.91 -5.98 -2.91
N PHE A 477 12.88 -6.82 -2.76
CA PHE A 477 11.61 -6.40 -2.17
C PHE A 477 11.78 -5.89 -0.73
N MET A 478 12.62 -6.53 0.10
CA MET A 478 12.96 -6.03 1.43
C MET A 478 13.63 -4.65 1.44
N TYR A 479 14.26 -4.21 0.34
CA TYR A 479 14.78 -2.85 0.23
C TYR A 479 13.68 -1.82 -0.06
N TYR A 480 12.67 -2.20 -0.86
CA TYR A 480 11.56 -1.31 -1.21
C TYR A 480 10.45 -1.28 -0.15
N TYR A 481 10.20 -2.39 0.54
CA TYR A 481 9.13 -2.58 1.54
C TYR A 481 9.62 -2.34 2.98
N LYS A 482 10.56 -1.42 3.16
CA LYS A 482 11.25 -1.14 4.43
C LYS A 482 10.82 0.16 5.06
#